data_AF-L7MBA5-F1
#
_entry.id   AF-L7MBA5-F1
#
_cell.length_a   1.000
_cell.length_b   1.000
_cell.length_c   1.000
_cell.angle_alpha   90.00
_cell.angle_beta   90.00
_cell.angle_gamma   90.00
#
_symmetry.space_group_name_H-M   'P 1'
#
loop_
_entity.id
_entity.type
_entity.pdbx_description
1 polymer ?
#
loop_
_entity_poly.entity_id
_entity_poly.type
_entity_poly.pdbx_seq_one_letter_code
_entity_poly.pdbx_strand_id
1 'polypeptide(L)'
;IDGGECCLHKVHNSFARGLSAFGSDVEAAVVDVYYFFKNSSVQNELFRAEQVAFGLPENVFLRHVNSRWLTLGPAVERLIEQFLAVKSIVLSDSTSCRAGQLRERLRRAFSDKTLFAKLLFIRNVSEIFLAFLSLFQGSEPLVHRLYEEMVVLVQKLLGRFVRSEAYRSVNGKDLPRLDINSSTVWKAAVEVGADTEAAMSDWEPAEKKAFRLGARNFYLKATEYLLSRLPFQNSTLQSLRCLSPKARDEESSGPELRRLAMKLPQVVQPGQVSMLMDEYTVFQLDQLENKEKIDEYWQATFDLKKCDGTTKYPLLSKVVKALLSIPHGNADVERGFSENRRFLQDRAKLTLESINGIRHVVSYGKRFDSDPSSFTITPEVL
;
A
#
# COMPACT_ATOMS: atom_id res chain seq x y z
N ILE A 1 -6.70 21.95 -8.82
CA ILE A 1 -7.20 20.56 -8.89
C ILE A 1 -6.95 19.89 -7.55
N ASP A 2 -7.94 19.22 -6.95
CA ASP A 2 -7.81 18.59 -5.63
C ASP A 2 -7.81 17.05 -5.78
N GLY A 3 -6.65 16.44 -5.47
CA GLY A 3 -6.46 14.99 -5.43
C GLY A 3 -6.88 14.37 -4.09
N GLY A 4 -7.23 15.18 -3.09
CA GLY A 4 -7.60 14.77 -1.75
C GLY A 4 -6.42 14.40 -0.85
N GLU A 5 -6.72 14.03 0.40
CA GLU A 5 -5.74 13.51 1.35
C GLU A 5 -5.16 12.16 0.90
N CYS A 6 -3.94 11.85 1.35
CA CYS A 6 -3.24 10.59 1.05
C CYS A 6 -4.10 9.35 1.35
N CYS A 7 -4.43 8.59 0.30
CA CYS A 7 -5.23 7.37 0.41
C CYS A 7 -4.47 6.25 1.12
N LEU A 8 -3.14 6.17 0.95
CA LEU A 8 -2.31 5.15 1.59
C LEU A 8 -2.46 5.22 3.10
N HIS A 9 -2.36 6.41 3.71
CA HIS A 9 -2.50 6.55 5.17
C HIS A 9 -3.87 6.07 5.68
N LYS A 10 -4.94 6.27 4.90
CA LYS A 10 -6.29 5.78 5.24
C LYS A 10 -6.35 4.25 5.17
N VAL A 11 -5.76 3.66 4.13
CA VAL A 11 -5.59 2.20 4.03
C VAL A 11 -4.76 1.69 5.20
N HIS A 12 -3.72 2.42 5.60
CA HIS A 12 -2.92 2.07 6.76
C HIS A 12 -3.71 2.01 8.07
N ASN A 13 -4.47 3.05 8.35
CA ASN A 13 -5.25 3.12 9.58
C ASN A 13 -6.40 2.11 9.59
N SER A 14 -6.96 1.76 8.41
CA SER A 14 -8.02 0.77 8.31
C SER A 14 -7.57 -0.63 8.77
N PHE A 15 -6.36 -1.04 8.38
CA PHE A 15 -5.78 -2.30 8.82
C PHE A 15 -5.59 -2.32 10.34
N ALA A 16 -5.00 -1.26 10.91
CA ALA A 16 -4.79 -1.13 12.35
C ALA A 16 -6.12 -1.19 13.14
N ARG A 17 -7.21 -0.61 12.60
CA ARG A 17 -8.54 -0.71 13.20
C ARG A 17 -9.11 -2.12 13.12
N GLY A 18 -8.94 -2.82 12.00
CA GLY A 18 -9.30 -4.23 11.88
C GLY A 18 -8.55 -5.09 12.89
N LEU A 19 -7.23 -4.90 13.00
CA LEU A 19 -6.37 -5.63 13.94
C LEU A 19 -6.79 -5.41 15.39
N SER A 20 -7.05 -4.15 15.76
CA SER A 20 -7.54 -3.80 17.10
C SER A 20 -8.88 -4.47 17.44
N ALA A 21 -9.73 -4.69 16.42
CA ALA A 21 -11.03 -5.34 16.59
C ALA A 21 -10.95 -6.88 16.62
N PHE A 22 -9.92 -7.45 16.00
CA PHE A 22 -9.65 -8.90 16.02
C PHE A 22 -9.00 -9.35 17.32
N GLY A 23 -8.01 -8.58 17.79
CA GLY A 23 -7.14 -8.89 18.91
C GLY A 23 -5.72 -8.40 18.65
N SER A 24 -5.20 -7.53 19.52
CA SER A 24 -3.83 -6.99 19.42
C SER A 24 -2.75 -7.95 19.92
N ASP A 25 -3.14 -9.16 20.32
CA ASP A 25 -2.24 -10.21 20.85
C ASP A 25 -1.26 -10.72 19.79
N VAL A 26 -1.67 -10.78 18.52
CA VAL A 26 -0.78 -11.11 17.40
C VAL A 26 0.33 -10.07 17.25
N GLU A 27 -0.02 -8.78 17.23
CA GLU A 27 0.95 -7.69 17.10
C GLU A 27 1.92 -7.69 18.30
N ALA A 28 1.38 -7.88 19.51
CA ALA A 28 2.18 -7.97 20.72
C ALA A 28 3.16 -9.15 20.68
N ALA A 29 2.72 -10.33 20.23
CA ALA A 29 3.57 -11.51 20.10
C ALA A 29 4.71 -11.28 19.10
N VAL A 30 4.42 -10.70 17.93
CA VAL A 30 5.44 -10.36 16.92
C VAL A 30 6.48 -9.39 17.47
N VAL A 31 6.02 -8.34 18.16
CA VAL A 31 6.91 -7.34 18.78
C VAL A 31 7.76 -7.98 19.88
N ASP A 32 7.15 -8.80 20.73
CA ASP A 32 7.82 -9.46 21.85
C ASP A 32 8.88 -10.46 21.38
N VAL A 33 8.60 -11.24 20.33
CA VAL A 33 9.57 -12.18 19.74
C VAL A 33 10.79 -11.42 19.22
N TYR A 34 10.59 -10.32 18.48
CA TYR A 34 11.69 -9.51 18.00
C TYR A 34 12.59 -9.05 19.17
N TYR A 35 12.01 -8.47 20.23
CA TYR A 35 12.80 -7.98 21.36
C TYR A 35 13.41 -9.09 22.22
N PHE A 36 12.83 -10.29 22.22
CA PHE A 36 13.36 -11.44 22.94
C PHE A 36 14.70 -11.89 22.35
N PHE A 37 14.84 -11.89 21.03
CA PHE A 37 16.08 -12.27 20.35
C PHE A 37 17.04 -11.09 20.09
N LYS A 38 16.55 -9.85 19.96
CA LYS A 38 17.35 -8.69 19.52
C LYS A 38 18.68 -8.51 20.28
N ASN A 39 18.67 -8.67 21.60
CA ASN A 39 19.79 -8.27 22.47
C ASN A 39 20.44 -9.44 23.24
N SER A 40 20.16 -10.70 22.88
CA SER A 40 20.69 -11.84 23.61
C SER A 40 21.43 -12.80 22.68
N SER A 41 22.76 -12.80 22.76
CA SER A 41 23.61 -13.77 22.04
C SER A 41 23.23 -15.20 22.37
N VAL A 42 22.99 -15.50 23.65
CA VAL A 42 22.55 -16.82 24.14
C VAL A 42 21.24 -17.26 23.48
N GLN A 43 20.23 -16.39 23.43
CA GLN A 43 18.96 -16.75 22.79
C GLN A 43 19.11 -16.90 21.27
N ASN A 44 19.99 -16.12 20.62
CA ASN A 44 20.25 -16.29 19.18
C ASN A 44 20.98 -17.60 18.86
N GLU A 45 21.93 -18.02 19.69
CA GLU A 45 22.61 -19.31 19.52
C GLU A 45 21.64 -20.49 19.72
N LEU A 46 20.82 -20.44 20.78
CA LEU A 46 19.74 -21.41 20.98
C LEU A 46 18.76 -21.44 19.80
N PHE A 47 18.40 -20.26 19.29
CA PHE A 47 17.51 -20.16 18.14
C PHE A 47 18.09 -20.80 16.88
N ARG A 48 19.36 -20.58 16.56
CA ARG A 48 20.03 -21.25 15.45
C ARG A 48 20.04 -22.77 15.63
N ALA A 49 20.31 -23.26 16.84
CA ALA A 49 20.29 -24.69 17.12
C ALA A 49 18.90 -25.31 16.86
N GLU A 50 17.83 -24.64 17.31
CA GLU A 50 16.46 -25.07 17.07
C GLU A 50 16.05 -24.95 15.60
N GLN A 51 16.51 -23.91 14.89
CA GLN A 51 16.32 -23.78 13.44
C GLN A 51 16.90 -24.97 12.70
N VAL A 52 18.14 -25.37 13.02
CA VAL A 52 18.77 -26.57 12.45
C VAL A 52 17.99 -27.83 12.81
N ALA A 53 17.56 -27.98 14.07
CA ALA A 53 16.81 -29.14 14.54
C ALA A 53 15.46 -29.32 13.81
N PHE A 54 14.77 -28.22 13.50
CA PHE A 54 13.50 -28.22 12.77
C PHE A 54 13.66 -28.11 11.24
N GLY A 55 14.89 -28.03 10.71
CA GLY A 55 15.14 -27.87 9.28
C GLY A 55 14.65 -26.53 8.70
N LEU A 56 14.67 -25.46 9.52
CA LEU A 56 14.22 -24.13 9.15
C LEU A 56 15.38 -23.27 8.62
N PRO A 57 15.12 -22.28 7.73
CA PRO A 57 16.12 -21.31 7.32
C PRO A 57 16.66 -20.52 8.53
N GLU A 58 17.96 -20.19 8.52
CA GLU A 58 18.64 -19.39 9.56
C GLU A 58 18.30 -17.88 9.46
N ASN A 59 17.03 -17.60 9.66
CA ASN A 59 16.42 -16.31 9.40
C ASN A 59 16.22 -15.54 10.72
N VAL A 60 16.58 -14.25 10.77
CA VAL A 60 16.37 -13.38 11.96
C VAL A 60 14.99 -12.72 11.96
N PHE A 61 14.50 -12.29 13.13
CA PHE A 61 13.20 -11.61 13.21
C PHE A 61 13.24 -10.18 12.67
N LEU A 62 12.17 -9.80 11.97
CA LEU A 62 11.99 -8.46 11.44
C LEU A 62 11.36 -7.54 12.48
N ARG A 63 11.87 -6.31 12.56
CA ARG A 63 11.32 -5.30 13.47
C ARG A 63 9.99 -4.79 12.92
N HIS A 64 8.92 -5.02 13.68
CA HIS A 64 7.66 -4.32 13.48
C HIS A 64 7.61 -3.01 14.30
N VAL A 65 7.00 -1.96 13.74
CA VAL A 65 6.65 -0.72 14.45
C VAL A 65 5.21 -0.37 14.15
N ASN A 66 4.41 -0.14 15.19
CA ASN A 66 2.95 0.02 15.11
C ASN A 66 2.52 1.21 14.24
N SER A 67 3.35 2.25 14.11
CA SER A 67 3.11 3.38 13.22
C SER A 67 3.31 3.04 11.72
N ARG A 68 3.82 1.86 11.41
CA ARG A 68 4.14 1.39 10.05
C ARG A 68 3.68 -0.07 9.87
N TRP A 69 2.38 -0.29 9.78
CA TRP A 69 1.81 -1.65 9.67
C TRP A 69 2.37 -2.46 8.48
N LEU A 70 2.89 -1.84 7.41
CA LEU A 70 3.58 -2.53 6.32
C LEU A 70 4.69 -3.48 6.81
N THR A 71 5.28 -3.18 7.97
CA THR A 71 6.30 -4.02 8.59
C THR A 71 5.72 -5.23 9.32
N LEU A 72 4.42 -5.25 9.62
CA LEU A 72 3.76 -6.34 10.33
C LEU A 72 3.62 -7.59 9.46
N GLY A 73 3.17 -7.45 8.20
CA GLY A 73 2.98 -8.59 7.29
C GLY A 73 4.24 -9.47 7.17
N PRO A 74 5.39 -8.88 6.77
CA PRO A 74 6.66 -9.61 6.72
C PRO A 74 7.12 -10.16 8.08
N ALA A 75 6.86 -9.44 9.18
CA ALA A 75 7.23 -9.91 10.52
C ALA A 75 6.36 -11.09 10.99
N VAL A 76 5.07 -11.09 10.65
CA VAL A 76 4.14 -12.21 10.87
C VAL A 76 4.57 -13.41 10.04
N GLU A 77 4.90 -13.21 8.76
CA GLU A 77 5.38 -14.29 7.89
C GLU A 77 6.67 -14.93 8.43
N ARG A 78 7.62 -14.09 8.87
CA ARG A 78 8.85 -14.56 9.55
C ARG A 78 8.53 -15.33 10.83
N LEU A 79 7.54 -14.90 11.61
CA LEU A 79 7.14 -15.61 12.82
C LEU A 79 6.46 -16.95 12.52
N ILE A 80 5.65 -17.03 11.48
CA ILE A 80 5.03 -18.27 11.03
C ILE A 80 6.10 -19.29 10.60
N GLU A 81 7.08 -18.86 9.79
CA GLU A 81 8.20 -19.69 9.35
C GLU A 81 8.99 -20.27 10.54
N GLN A 82 9.21 -19.44 11.55
CA GLN A 82 10.07 -19.76 12.70
C GLN A 82 9.28 -20.27 13.92
N PHE A 83 7.99 -20.55 13.76
CA PHE A 83 7.06 -20.74 14.88
C PHE A 83 7.46 -21.90 15.79
N LEU A 84 7.87 -23.04 15.22
CA LEU A 84 8.25 -24.23 15.97
C LEU A 84 9.52 -24.01 16.81
N ALA A 85 10.55 -23.40 16.23
CA ALA A 85 11.79 -23.08 16.94
C ALA A 85 11.54 -22.10 18.10
N VAL A 86 10.74 -21.04 17.87
CA VAL A 86 10.41 -20.10 18.95
C VAL A 86 9.59 -20.77 20.05
N LYS A 87 8.60 -21.60 19.67
CA LYS A 87 7.74 -22.32 20.63
C LYS A 87 8.57 -23.23 21.52
N SER A 88 9.51 -23.99 20.96
CA SER A 88 10.44 -24.85 21.69
C SER A 88 11.21 -24.07 22.77
N ILE A 89 11.82 -22.95 22.39
CA ILE A 89 12.63 -22.11 23.28
C ILE A 89 11.79 -21.49 24.40
N VAL A 90 10.67 -20.89 24.02
CA VAL A 90 9.83 -20.13 24.95
C VAL A 90 9.20 -21.07 25.98
N LEU A 91 8.75 -22.26 25.56
CA LEU A 91 8.10 -23.24 26.43
C LEU A 91 9.07 -24.18 27.17
N SER A 92 10.37 -24.18 26.82
CA SER A 92 11.35 -24.98 27.56
C SER A 92 11.54 -24.50 29.00
N ASP A 93 11.75 -25.45 29.91
CA ASP A 93 12.07 -25.19 31.33
C ASP A 93 13.57 -24.97 31.57
N SER A 94 14.41 -25.18 30.55
CA SER A 94 15.84 -25.48 30.68
C SER A 94 16.80 -24.28 30.69
N THR A 95 16.34 -23.04 30.89
CA THR A 95 17.26 -21.88 30.98
C THR A 95 17.11 -21.12 32.29
N SER A 96 18.16 -21.19 33.10
CA SER A 96 18.40 -20.56 34.41
C SER A 96 18.37 -19.01 34.42
N CYS A 97 17.95 -18.36 33.34
CA CYS A 97 17.71 -16.93 33.33
C CYS A 97 16.37 -16.64 34.00
N ARG A 98 16.39 -15.85 35.08
CA ARG A 98 15.22 -15.25 35.73
C ARG A 98 14.13 -14.96 34.70
N ALA A 99 12.95 -15.55 34.88
CA ALA A 99 11.82 -15.38 33.97
C ALA A 99 11.46 -13.89 33.87
N GLY A 100 12.01 -13.21 32.86
CA GLY A 100 11.67 -11.83 32.58
C GLY A 100 10.21 -11.74 32.14
N GLN A 101 9.54 -10.63 32.45
CA GLN A 101 8.15 -10.37 32.06
C GLN A 101 7.90 -10.62 30.55
N LEU A 102 8.89 -10.38 29.70
CA LEU A 102 8.86 -10.66 28.27
C LEU A 102 8.70 -12.17 27.96
N ARG A 103 9.51 -13.03 28.59
CA ARG A 103 9.42 -14.49 28.39
C ARG A 103 8.07 -15.02 28.86
N GLU A 104 7.55 -14.49 29.96
CA GLU A 104 6.25 -14.91 30.48
C GLU A 104 5.08 -14.49 29.58
N ARG A 105 5.14 -13.29 28.97
CA ARG A 105 4.17 -12.89 27.93
C ARG A 105 4.25 -13.81 26.72
N LEU A 106 5.46 -14.15 26.26
CA LEU A 106 5.64 -15.10 25.17
C LEU A 106 5.15 -16.50 25.53
N ARG A 107 5.41 -17.01 26.74
CA ARG A 107 4.89 -18.31 27.20
C ARG A 107 3.37 -18.34 27.16
N ARG A 108 2.71 -17.30 27.68
CA ARG A 108 1.24 -17.18 27.59
C ARG A 108 0.76 -17.17 26.15
N ALA A 109 1.40 -16.41 25.27
CA ALA A 109 1.05 -16.34 23.86
C ALA A 109 1.23 -17.68 23.13
N PHE A 110 2.38 -18.35 23.31
CA PHE A 110 2.69 -19.61 22.63
C PHE A 110 1.99 -20.84 23.22
N SER A 111 1.47 -20.72 24.45
CA SER A 111 0.56 -21.70 25.05
C SER A 111 -0.89 -21.54 24.57
N ASP A 112 -1.28 -20.37 24.06
CA ASP A 112 -2.58 -20.18 23.42
C ASP A 112 -2.62 -20.91 22.08
N LYS A 113 -3.42 -21.98 22.00
CA LYS A 113 -3.60 -22.78 20.78
C LYS A 113 -4.12 -21.96 19.60
N THR A 114 -4.72 -20.78 19.84
CA THR A 114 -5.26 -19.92 18.78
C THR A 114 -4.22 -19.04 18.11
N LEU A 115 -3.05 -18.81 18.73
CA LEU A 115 -2.04 -17.86 18.23
C LEU A 115 -1.62 -18.17 16.78
N PHE A 116 -1.37 -19.44 16.47
CA PHE A 116 -0.91 -19.83 15.13
C PHE A 116 -1.97 -19.56 14.06
N ALA A 117 -3.23 -19.94 14.30
CA ALA A 117 -4.34 -19.62 13.39
C ALA A 117 -4.55 -18.11 13.25
N LYS A 118 -4.40 -17.34 14.33
CA LYS A 118 -4.46 -15.87 14.28
C LYS A 118 -3.34 -15.29 13.41
N LEU A 119 -2.11 -15.79 13.51
CA LEU A 119 -0.99 -15.38 12.66
C LEU A 119 -1.28 -15.66 11.17
N LEU A 120 -1.78 -16.86 10.85
CA LEU A 120 -2.15 -17.24 9.48
C LEU A 120 -3.25 -16.34 8.91
N PHE A 121 -4.28 -16.06 9.69
CA PHE A 121 -5.35 -15.13 9.30
C PHE A 121 -4.81 -13.72 9.04
N ILE A 122 -3.96 -13.20 9.94
CA ILE A 122 -3.36 -11.87 9.78
C ILE A 122 -2.47 -11.80 8.53
N ARG A 123 -1.69 -12.86 8.24
CA ARG A 123 -0.94 -12.97 6.99
C ARG A 123 -1.89 -12.87 5.79
N ASN A 124 -2.92 -13.72 5.73
CA ASN A 124 -3.89 -13.76 4.63
C ASN A 124 -4.56 -12.41 4.38
N VAL A 125 -5.03 -11.75 5.42
CA VAL A 125 -5.71 -10.47 5.26
C VAL A 125 -4.75 -9.34 4.93
N SER A 126 -3.50 -9.38 5.43
CA SER A 126 -2.49 -8.35 5.13
C SER A 126 -2.16 -8.25 3.65
N GLU A 127 -2.18 -9.35 2.89
CA GLU A 127 -1.93 -9.37 1.45
C GLU A 127 -2.86 -8.45 0.66
N ILE A 128 -4.13 -8.35 1.08
CA ILE A 128 -5.14 -7.49 0.43
C ILE A 128 -4.71 -6.02 0.49
N PHE A 129 -4.21 -5.59 1.65
CA PHE A 129 -3.78 -4.21 1.87
C PHE A 129 -2.38 -3.96 1.29
N LEU A 130 -1.49 -4.97 1.37
CA LEU A 130 -0.13 -4.89 0.84
C LEU A 130 -0.14 -4.67 -0.67
N ALA A 131 -1.00 -5.39 -1.39
CA ALA A 131 -1.15 -5.21 -2.84
C ALA A 131 -1.46 -3.75 -3.22
N PHE A 132 -2.38 -3.10 -2.50
CA PHE A 132 -2.72 -1.69 -2.74
C PHE A 132 -1.55 -0.76 -2.37
N LEU A 133 -0.96 -0.93 -1.19
CA LEU A 133 0.10 -0.05 -0.72
C LEU A 133 1.36 -0.16 -1.57
N SER A 134 1.80 -1.37 -1.88
CA SER A 134 3.01 -1.60 -2.69
C SER A 134 2.84 -1.04 -4.09
N LEU A 135 1.64 -1.10 -4.67
CA LEU A 135 1.35 -0.48 -5.97
C LEU A 135 1.64 1.04 -5.94
N PHE A 136 1.11 1.76 -4.95
CA PHE A 136 1.26 3.21 -4.86
C PHE A 136 2.52 3.68 -4.12
N GLN A 137 3.47 2.77 -3.87
CA GLN A 137 4.81 3.09 -3.39
C GLN A 137 5.84 3.26 -4.51
N GLY A 138 5.48 2.92 -5.74
CA GLY A 138 6.31 3.13 -6.92
C GLY A 138 6.62 4.60 -7.21
N SER A 139 7.60 4.84 -8.06
CA SER A 139 7.91 6.18 -8.59
C SER A 139 7.15 6.52 -9.87
N GLU A 140 6.52 5.52 -10.50
CA GLU A 140 5.72 5.71 -11.71
C GLU A 140 4.45 6.53 -11.42
N PRO A 141 4.01 7.41 -12.34
CA PRO A 141 2.78 8.19 -12.14
C PRO A 141 1.50 7.32 -12.20
N LEU A 142 1.01 6.86 -11.06
CA LEU A 142 -0.14 5.93 -10.96
C LEU A 142 -1.49 6.60 -10.64
N VAL A 143 -1.61 7.93 -10.76
CA VAL A 143 -2.82 8.67 -10.36
C VAL A 143 -4.08 8.20 -11.11
N HIS A 144 -3.92 7.76 -12.35
CA HIS A 144 -4.98 7.24 -13.20
C HIS A 144 -5.62 5.94 -12.67
N ARG A 145 -4.89 5.15 -11.88
CA ARG A 145 -5.36 3.88 -11.28
C ARG A 145 -5.94 4.05 -9.88
N LEU A 146 -5.61 5.15 -9.20
CA LEU A 146 -5.91 5.32 -7.77
C LEU A 146 -7.38 5.09 -7.43
N TYR A 147 -8.29 5.65 -8.23
CA TYR A 147 -9.73 5.48 -8.00
C TYR A 147 -10.19 4.03 -8.10
N GLU A 148 -9.78 3.35 -9.17
CA GLU A 148 -10.18 1.96 -9.42
C GLU A 148 -9.61 1.02 -8.36
N GLU A 149 -8.34 1.18 -8.00
CA GLU A 149 -7.69 0.33 -6.99
C GLU A 149 -8.29 0.53 -5.59
N MET A 150 -8.79 1.73 -5.26
CA MET A 150 -9.56 1.95 -4.02
C MET A 150 -10.86 1.15 -4.00
N VAL A 151 -11.57 1.14 -5.14
CA VAL A 151 -12.83 0.37 -5.31
C VAL A 151 -12.53 -1.12 -5.20
N VAL A 152 -11.50 -1.61 -5.90
CA VAL A 152 -11.07 -3.02 -5.87
C VAL A 152 -10.66 -3.44 -4.47
N LEU A 153 -9.91 -2.61 -3.73
CA LEU A 153 -9.51 -2.88 -2.34
C LEU A 153 -10.75 -3.14 -1.45
N VAL A 154 -11.74 -2.25 -1.50
CA VAL A 154 -12.96 -2.40 -0.70
C VAL A 154 -13.79 -3.60 -1.16
N GLN A 155 -13.91 -3.83 -2.46
CA GLN A 155 -14.63 -5.01 -2.98
C GLN A 155 -13.98 -6.32 -2.57
N LYS A 156 -12.64 -6.40 -2.55
CA LYS A 156 -11.90 -7.56 -2.03
C LYS A 156 -12.21 -7.82 -0.56
N LEU A 157 -12.26 -6.76 0.27
CA LEU A 157 -12.64 -6.89 1.68
C LEU A 157 -14.10 -7.31 1.86
N LEU A 158 -15.04 -6.65 1.16
CA LEU A 158 -16.45 -7.04 1.14
C LEU A 158 -16.61 -8.52 0.76
N GLY A 159 -15.87 -8.98 -0.25
CA GLY A 159 -15.87 -10.37 -0.69
C GLY A 159 -15.45 -11.38 0.39
N ARG A 160 -14.78 -10.97 1.46
CA ARG A 160 -14.42 -11.88 2.57
C ARG A 160 -15.57 -12.12 3.56
N PHE A 161 -16.54 -11.21 3.68
CA PHE A 161 -17.59 -11.29 4.73
C PHE A 161 -19.01 -10.91 4.31
N VAL A 162 -19.21 -10.25 3.16
CA VAL A 162 -20.49 -9.80 2.61
C VAL A 162 -20.86 -10.64 1.39
N ARG A 163 -22.15 -10.94 1.22
CA ARG A 163 -22.70 -11.63 0.06
C ARG A 163 -22.58 -10.76 -1.20
N SER A 164 -22.21 -11.36 -2.31
CA SER A 164 -21.89 -10.63 -3.55
C SER A 164 -23.07 -9.84 -4.09
N GLU A 165 -24.29 -10.34 -3.86
CA GLU A 165 -25.56 -9.75 -4.27
C GLU A 165 -25.76 -8.34 -3.71
N ALA A 166 -25.16 -8.05 -2.55
CA ALA A 166 -25.29 -6.76 -1.89
C ALA A 166 -24.44 -5.66 -2.54
N TYR A 167 -23.36 -6.00 -3.28
CA TYR A 167 -22.41 -5.01 -3.78
C TYR A 167 -21.97 -5.17 -5.24
N ARG A 168 -22.27 -6.29 -5.91
CA ARG A 168 -21.81 -6.58 -7.29
C ARG A 168 -22.20 -5.53 -8.33
N SER A 169 -23.32 -4.83 -8.13
CA SER A 169 -23.83 -3.79 -9.04
C SER A 169 -23.64 -2.38 -8.48
N VAL A 170 -22.96 -2.24 -7.34
CA VAL A 170 -22.76 -0.95 -6.68
C VAL A 170 -21.55 -0.25 -7.29
N ASN A 171 -21.78 0.94 -7.85
CA ASN A 171 -20.71 1.77 -8.38
C ASN A 171 -19.80 2.28 -7.25
N GLY A 172 -18.52 2.57 -7.58
CA GLY A 172 -17.54 3.05 -6.60
C GLY A 172 -18.01 4.24 -5.77
N LYS A 173 -18.69 5.22 -6.39
CA LYS A 173 -19.23 6.42 -5.72
C LYS A 173 -20.32 6.12 -4.68
N ASP A 174 -21.01 5.00 -4.85
CA ASP A 174 -22.15 4.57 -4.05
C ASP A 174 -21.75 3.53 -2.98
N LEU A 175 -20.51 3.01 -3.01
CA LEU A 175 -20.00 2.07 -2.00
C LEU A 175 -20.21 2.57 -0.56
N PRO A 176 -19.97 3.85 -0.21
CA PRO A 176 -20.18 4.31 1.17
C PRO A 176 -21.63 4.30 1.65
N ARG A 177 -22.60 4.10 0.74
CA ARG A 177 -24.03 3.99 1.09
C ARG A 177 -24.42 2.57 1.47
N LEU A 178 -23.53 1.60 1.29
CA LEU A 178 -23.79 0.21 1.62
C LEU A 178 -23.84 0.03 3.14
N ASP A 179 -24.97 -0.45 3.66
CA ASP A 179 -25.08 -0.85 5.05
C ASP A 179 -24.46 -2.25 5.26
N ILE A 180 -23.15 -2.24 5.51
CA ILE A 180 -22.38 -3.46 5.80
C ILE A 180 -22.63 -4.01 7.22
N ASN A 181 -23.32 -3.28 8.10
CA ASN A 181 -23.61 -3.73 9.47
C ASN A 181 -24.87 -4.58 9.55
N SER A 182 -25.71 -4.57 8.50
CA SER A 182 -26.87 -5.44 8.43
C SER A 182 -26.46 -6.90 8.33
N SER A 183 -26.83 -7.70 9.32
CA SER A 183 -26.56 -9.15 9.32
C SER A 183 -27.20 -9.88 8.13
N THR A 184 -28.23 -9.28 7.53
CA THR A 184 -28.88 -9.82 6.33
C THR A 184 -27.94 -9.90 5.14
N VAL A 185 -26.93 -9.03 5.02
CA VAL A 185 -26.00 -9.06 3.88
C VAL A 185 -24.76 -9.91 4.13
N TRP A 186 -24.57 -10.44 5.34
CA TRP A 186 -23.36 -11.19 5.69
C TRP A 186 -23.34 -12.59 5.08
N LYS A 187 -22.12 -13.06 4.78
CA LYS A 187 -21.87 -14.48 4.53
C LYS A 187 -22.03 -15.27 5.83
N ALA A 188 -22.56 -16.49 5.72
CA ALA A 188 -22.67 -17.41 6.84
C ALA A 188 -21.31 -17.68 7.49
N ALA A 189 -20.32 -18.06 6.67
CA ALA A 189 -18.92 -18.16 7.06
C ALA A 189 -18.11 -17.03 6.40
N VAL A 190 -17.27 -16.37 7.19
CA VAL A 190 -16.27 -15.45 6.65
C VAL A 190 -15.08 -16.24 6.12
N GLU A 191 -14.48 -15.72 5.07
CA GLU A 191 -13.25 -16.23 4.48
C GLU A 191 -12.06 -15.91 5.40
N VAL A 192 -11.22 -16.90 5.68
CA VAL A 192 -10.08 -16.78 6.62
C VAL A 192 -8.77 -17.35 6.07
N GLY A 193 -8.80 -17.96 4.87
CA GLY A 193 -7.65 -18.65 4.27
C GLY A 193 -7.61 -20.15 4.60
N ALA A 194 -7.23 -20.97 3.61
CA ALA A 194 -7.25 -22.43 3.70
C ALA A 194 -6.28 -23.01 4.75
N ASP A 195 -5.15 -22.34 4.94
CA ASP A 195 -4.16 -22.61 5.99
C ASP A 195 -4.72 -22.34 7.40
N THR A 196 -5.44 -21.22 7.57
CA THR A 196 -6.14 -20.92 8.83
C THR A 196 -7.23 -21.96 9.10
N GLU A 197 -8.00 -22.35 8.06
CA GLU A 197 -9.00 -23.43 8.18
C GLU A 197 -8.35 -24.75 8.62
N ALA A 198 -7.22 -25.12 8.02
CA ALA A 198 -6.48 -26.32 8.39
C ALA A 198 -5.97 -26.26 9.84
N ALA A 199 -5.45 -25.11 10.29
CA ALA A 199 -5.00 -24.90 11.66
C ALA A 199 -6.14 -24.96 12.70
N MET A 200 -7.37 -24.69 12.28
CA MET A 200 -8.56 -24.77 13.12
C MET A 200 -9.33 -26.09 12.95
N SER A 201 -8.87 -27.03 12.12
CA SER A 201 -9.64 -28.23 11.74
C SER A 201 -10.12 -29.06 12.94
N ASP A 202 -9.25 -29.23 13.95
CA ASP A 202 -9.53 -30.00 15.17
C ASP A 202 -10.17 -29.18 16.31
N TRP A 203 -10.53 -27.92 16.07
CA TRP A 203 -11.14 -27.07 17.10
C TRP A 203 -12.62 -27.39 17.31
N GLU A 204 -13.09 -27.12 18.53
CA GLU A 204 -14.50 -27.24 18.87
C GLU A 204 -15.36 -26.27 18.05
N PRO A 205 -16.61 -26.61 17.71
CA PRO A 205 -17.49 -25.74 16.93
C PRO A 205 -17.65 -24.33 17.53
N ALA A 206 -17.68 -24.21 18.86
CA ALA A 206 -17.76 -22.94 19.56
C ALA A 206 -16.50 -22.07 19.36
N GLU A 207 -15.32 -22.68 19.34
CA GLU A 207 -14.04 -22.00 19.15
C GLU A 207 -13.89 -21.50 17.71
N LYS A 208 -14.23 -22.35 16.73
CA LYS A 208 -14.31 -21.96 15.31
C LYS A 208 -15.26 -20.78 15.12
N LYS A 209 -16.42 -20.81 15.78
CA LYS A 209 -17.42 -19.72 15.71
C LYS A 209 -16.87 -18.44 16.34
N ALA A 210 -16.21 -18.51 17.49
CA ALA A 210 -15.60 -17.36 18.15
C ALA A 210 -14.50 -16.72 17.28
N PHE A 211 -13.62 -17.53 16.68
CA PHE A 211 -12.59 -17.05 15.75
C PHE A 211 -13.19 -16.35 14.54
N ARG A 212 -14.19 -16.97 13.88
CA ARG A 212 -14.88 -16.37 12.73
C ARG A 212 -15.61 -15.08 13.08
N LEU A 213 -16.13 -14.96 14.30
CA LEU A 213 -16.71 -13.71 14.77
C LEU A 213 -15.64 -12.61 14.89
N GLY A 214 -14.47 -12.94 15.47
CA GLY A 214 -13.31 -12.05 15.47
C GLY A 214 -12.90 -11.63 14.06
N ALA A 215 -12.73 -12.58 13.14
CA ALA A 215 -12.37 -12.32 11.76
C ALA A 215 -13.40 -11.42 11.04
N ARG A 216 -14.71 -11.64 11.29
CA ARG A 216 -15.77 -10.74 10.79
C ARG A 216 -15.61 -9.33 11.35
N ASN A 217 -15.32 -9.18 12.64
CA ASN A 217 -15.12 -7.88 13.26
C ASN A 217 -13.90 -7.14 12.68
N PHE A 218 -12.82 -7.87 12.36
CA PHE A 218 -11.69 -7.30 11.61
C PHE A 218 -12.19 -6.67 10.31
N TYR A 219 -12.87 -7.47 9.47
CA TYR A 219 -13.30 -7.02 8.15
C TYR A 219 -14.30 -5.86 8.24
N LEU A 220 -15.26 -5.94 9.16
CA LEU A 220 -16.24 -4.88 9.40
C LEU A 220 -15.55 -3.57 9.75
N LYS A 221 -14.67 -3.56 10.76
CA LYS A 221 -14.02 -2.33 11.24
C LYS A 221 -13.04 -1.74 10.24
N ALA A 222 -12.31 -2.57 9.51
CA ALA A 222 -11.45 -2.12 8.43
C ALA A 222 -12.28 -1.50 7.29
N THR A 223 -13.33 -2.19 6.83
CA THR A 223 -14.16 -1.76 5.70
C THR A 223 -14.96 -0.50 6.04
N GLU A 224 -15.57 -0.43 7.22
CA GLU A 224 -16.29 0.75 7.73
C GLU A 224 -15.40 2.01 7.72
N TYR A 225 -14.13 1.86 8.14
CA TYR A 225 -13.18 2.95 8.11
C TYR A 225 -12.83 3.36 6.67
N LEU A 226 -12.60 2.40 5.76
CA LEU A 226 -12.31 2.71 4.36
C LEU A 226 -13.48 3.44 3.69
N LEU A 227 -14.69 2.93 3.85
CA LEU A 227 -15.91 3.53 3.29
C LEU A 227 -16.14 4.96 3.77
N SER A 228 -15.80 5.26 5.03
CA SER A 228 -15.97 6.59 5.61
C SER A 228 -14.82 7.57 5.32
N ARG A 229 -13.63 7.09 4.94
CA ARG A 229 -12.43 7.93 4.81
C ARG A 229 -11.92 8.07 3.39
N LEU A 230 -12.05 7.04 2.56
CA LEU A 230 -11.59 7.11 1.17
C LEU A 230 -12.49 8.04 0.34
N PRO A 231 -11.92 8.82 -0.60
CA PRO A 231 -12.62 9.86 -1.34
C PRO A 231 -13.45 9.31 -2.52
N PHE A 232 -14.37 8.38 -2.27
CA PHE A 232 -15.17 7.72 -3.32
C PHE A 232 -16.02 8.68 -4.16
N GLN A 233 -16.44 9.81 -3.57
CA GLN A 233 -17.21 10.86 -4.26
C GLN A 233 -16.34 11.89 -4.99
N ASN A 234 -14.99 11.78 -4.95
CA ASN A 234 -14.13 12.73 -5.64
C ASN A 234 -14.18 12.50 -7.16
N SER A 235 -14.93 13.38 -7.84
CA SER A 235 -15.08 13.38 -9.30
C SER A 235 -13.78 13.62 -10.06
N THR A 236 -12.82 14.32 -9.46
CA THR A 236 -11.48 14.53 -10.06
C THR A 236 -10.76 13.20 -10.15
N LEU A 237 -10.65 12.46 -9.04
CA LEU A 237 -10.00 11.14 -9.03
C LEU A 237 -10.70 10.16 -9.95
N GLN A 238 -12.03 10.22 -10.03
CA GLN A 238 -12.78 9.43 -11.01
C GLN A 238 -12.36 9.77 -12.44
N SER A 239 -12.33 11.06 -12.79
CA SER A 239 -12.03 11.51 -14.16
C SER A 239 -10.58 11.23 -14.56
N LEU A 240 -9.63 11.10 -13.61
CA LEU A 240 -8.22 10.82 -13.92
C LEU A 240 -8.01 9.45 -14.56
N ARG A 241 -8.99 8.54 -14.51
CA ARG A 241 -8.96 7.26 -15.23
C ARG A 241 -8.82 7.42 -16.74
N CYS A 242 -9.31 8.54 -17.30
CA CYS A 242 -9.24 8.83 -18.74
C CYS A 242 -7.81 8.92 -19.29
N LEU A 243 -6.81 9.02 -18.40
CA LEU A 243 -5.39 9.01 -18.75
C LEU A 243 -4.85 7.60 -19.04
N SER A 244 -5.59 6.55 -18.64
CA SER A 244 -5.23 5.17 -18.92
C SER A 244 -5.26 4.90 -20.42
N PRO A 245 -4.26 4.23 -21.00
CA PRO A 245 -4.30 3.78 -22.39
C PRO A 245 -5.56 2.95 -22.70
N LYS A 246 -6.02 2.16 -21.72
CA LYS A 246 -7.21 1.31 -21.84
C LYS A 246 -8.51 2.13 -21.91
N ALA A 247 -8.52 3.32 -21.32
CA ALA A 247 -9.68 4.20 -21.30
C ALA A 247 -9.77 5.07 -22.56
N ARG A 248 -8.76 5.04 -23.44
CA ARG A 248 -8.69 5.90 -24.63
C ARG A 248 -9.96 5.84 -25.48
N ASP A 249 -10.49 4.65 -25.69
CA ASP A 249 -11.62 4.41 -26.57
C ASP A 249 -12.97 4.44 -25.83
N GLU A 250 -12.96 4.70 -24.51
CA GLU A 250 -14.17 4.83 -23.72
C GLU A 250 -14.88 6.15 -24.02
N GLU A 251 -16.19 6.10 -24.24
CA GLU A 251 -17.03 7.27 -24.51
C GLU A 251 -16.99 8.30 -23.36
N SER A 252 -16.77 7.84 -22.12
CA SER A 252 -16.63 8.69 -20.93
C SER A 252 -15.35 9.53 -20.90
N SER A 253 -14.28 9.10 -21.57
CA SER A 253 -12.95 9.68 -21.39
C SER A 253 -12.83 11.10 -21.92
N GLY A 254 -13.47 11.42 -23.05
CA GLY A 254 -13.48 12.79 -23.58
C GLY A 254 -14.16 13.78 -22.62
N PRO A 255 -15.40 13.52 -22.16
CA PRO A 255 -16.06 14.33 -21.14
C PRO A 255 -15.26 14.45 -19.82
N GLU A 256 -14.59 13.39 -19.39
CA GLU A 256 -13.73 13.40 -18.20
C GLU A 256 -12.50 14.30 -18.37
N LEU A 257 -11.79 14.18 -19.50
CA LEU A 257 -10.65 15.03 -19.83
C LEU A 257 -11.06 16.50 -19.91
N ARG A 258 -12.20 16.81 -20.55
CA ARG A 258 -12.74 18.19 -20.60
C ARG A 258 -12.97 18.74 -19.20
N ARG A 259 -13.56 17.95 -18.30
CA ARG A 259 -13.82 18.35 -16.90
C ARG A 259 -12.53 18.62 -16.14
N LEU A 260 -11.48 17.81 -16.38
CA LEU A 260 -10.16 18.00 -15.79
C LEU A 260 -9.47 19.25 -16.32
N ALA A 261 -9.51 19.48 -17.63
CA ALA A 261 -8.93 20.65 -18.29
C ALA A 261 -9.55 21.96 -17.77
N MET A 262 -10.88 22.01 -17.60
CA MET A 262 -11.58 23.17 -17.02
C MET A 262 -11.17 23.47 -15.56
N LYS A 263 -10.63 22.48 -14.83
CA LYS A 263 -10.08 22.66 -13.47
C LYS A 263 -8.61 23.10 -13.46
N LEU A 264 -7.99 23.30 -14.62
CA LEU A 264 -6.59 23.67 -14.81
C LEU A 264 -6.41 24.89 -15.74
N PRO A 265 -7.06 26.05 -15.47
CA PRO A 265 -6.96 27.25 -16.31
C PRO A 265 -5.53 27.77 -16.48
N GLN A 266 -4.65 27.51 -15.52
CA GLN A 266 -3.23 27.86 -15.58
C GLN A 266 -2.43 26.99 -16.58
N VAL A 267 -2.95 25.81 -16.93
CA VAL A 267 -2.32 24.88 -17.88
C VAL A 267 -2.90 25.09 -19.27
N VAL A 268 -4.22 25.12 -19.38
CA VAL A 268 -4.97 25.33 -20.62
C VAL A 268 -6.04 26.38 -20.38
N GLN A 269 -6.04 27.44 -21.17
CA GLN A 269 -7.02 28.50 -20.97
C GLN A 269 -8.43 28.01 -21.35
N PRO A 270 -9.51 28.50 -20.71
CA PRO A 270 -10.88 28.05 -20.99
C PRO A 270 -11.26 28.11 -22.48
N GLY A 271 -10.83 29.16 -23.21
CA GLY A 271 -11.05 29.29 -24.65
C GLY A 271 -10.29 28.28 -25.52
N GLN A 272 -9.28 27.61 -24.97
CA GLN A 272 -8.49 26.59 -25.66
C GLN A 272 -9.01 25.16 -25.42
N VAL A 273 -9.99 24.98 -24.54
CA VAL A 273 -10.49 23.64 -24.19
C VAL A 273 -11.18 22.96 -25.37
N SER A 274 -11.86 23.70 -26.25
CA SER A 274 -12.42 23.10 -27.47
C SER A 274 -11.31 22.55 -28.39
N MET A 275 -10.25 23.33 -28.62
CA MET A 275 -9.10 22.89 -29.41
C MET A 275 -8.38 21.69 -28.79
N LEU A 276 -8.28 21.64 -27.46
CA LEU A 276 -7.78 20.45 -26.74
C LEU A 276 -8.63 19.22 -27.03
N MET A 277 -9.95 19.36 -27.09
CA MET A 277 -10.84 18.23 -27.37
C MET A 277 -10.80 17.82 -28.85
N ASP A 278 -10.55 18.75 -29.76
CA ASP A 278 -10.29 18.44 -31.17
C ASP A 278 -8.99 17.62 -31.30
N GLU A 279 -7.92 18.04 -30.60
CA GLU A 279 -6.68 17.25 -30.49
C GLU A 279 -6.94 15.84 -29.92
N TYR A 280 -7.75 15.74 -28.86
CA TYR A 280 -8.09 14.46 -28.24
C TYR A 280 -8.87 13.53 -29.18
N THR A 281 -9.80 14.09 -29.96
CA THR A 281 -10.59 13.33 -30.94
C THR A 281 -9.68 12.74 -32.02
N VAL A 282 -8.76 13.53 -32.57
CA VAL A 282 -7.78 13.04 -33.54
C VAL A 282 -6.82 12.05 -32.89
N PHE A 283 -6.42 12.30 -31.65
CA PHE A 283 -5.61 11.37 -30.87
C PHE A 283 -6.31 10.02 -30.75
N GLN A 284 -7.61 9.91 -30.49
CA GLN A 284 -8.29 8.61 -30.39
C GLN A 284 -8.22 7.78 -31.68
N LEU A 285 -8.09 8.43 -32.84
CA LEU A 285 -8.02 7.76 -34.15
C LEU A 285 -6.63 7.23 -34.51
N ASP A 286 -5.57 7.70 -33.83
CA ASP A 286 -4.21 7.27 -34.11
C ASP A 286 -3.99 5.79 -33.70
N GLN A 287 -3.17 5.06 -34.45
CA GLN A 287 -2.71 3.75 -34.01
C GLN A 287 -1.44 3.92 -33.17
N LEU A 288 -1.57 3.76 -31.85
CA LEU A 288 -0.46 3.84 -30.92
C LEU A 288 -0.15 2.47 -30.34
N GLU A 289 1.13 2.16 -30.19
CA GLU A 289 1.56 0.99 -29.44
C GLU A 289 1.20 1.15 -27.97
N ASN A 290 0.54 0.15 -27.40
CA ASN A 290 0.37 0.09 -25.95
C ASN A 290 1.73 -0.17 -25.29
N LYS A 291 2.14 0.72 -24.40
CA LYS A 291 3.30 0.52 -23.52
C LYS A 291 2.81 0.10 -22.13
N GLU A 292 3.67 -0.63 -21.42
CA GLU A 292 3.35 -1.10 -20.07
C GLU A 292 3.31 0.05 -19.06
N LYS A 293 4.28 0.98 -19.14
CA LYS A 293 4.30 2.17 -18.29
C LYS A 293 3.57 3.34 -18.92
N ILE A 294 2.84 4.07 -18.08
CA ILE A 294 2.01 5.18 -18.56
C ILE A 294 2.84 6.38 -19.06
N ASP A 295 3.99 6.65 -18.45
CA ASP A 295 4.89 7.72 -18.86
C ASP A 295 5.51 7.45 -20.23
N GLU A 296 5.94 6.21 -20.50
CA GLU A 296 6.43 5.77 -21.81
C GLU A 296 5.34 5.85 -22.89
N TYR A 297 4.11 5.43 -22.57
CA TYR A 297 2.96 5.54 -23.47
C TYR A 297 2.68 7.00 -23.88
N TRP A 298 2.60 7.90 -22.89
CA TRP A 298 2.32 9.30 -23.16
C TRP A 298 3.52 10.01 -23.78
N GLN A 299 4.76 9.63 -23.45
CA GLN A 299 5.96 10.16 -24.09
C GLN A 299 5.96 9.87 -25.59
N ALA A 300 5.61 8.65 -26.01
CA ALA A 300 5.45 8.31 -27.43
C ALA A 300 4.42 9.21 -28.12
N THR A 301 3.33 9.57 -27.42
CA THR A 301 2.31 10.52 -27.93
C THR A 301 2.85 11.94 -28.02
N PHE A 302 3.65 12.37 -27.05
CA PHE A 302 4.22 13.73 -26.99
C PHE A 302 5.26 13.98 -28.09
N ASP A 303 5.96 12.93 -28.51
CA ASP A 303 7.01 12.99 -29.52
C ASP A 303 6.47 13.00 -30.96
N LEU A 304 5.18 12.71 -31.15
CA LEU A 304 4.54 12.78 -32.46
C LEU A 304 4.64 14.18 -33.06
N LYS A 305 5.10 14.23 -34.31
CA LYS A 305 5.21 15.46 -35.10
C LYS A 305 4.25 15.45 -36.28
N LYS A 306 3.82 16.64 -36.68
CA LYS A 306 3.16 16.87 -37.96
C LYS A 306 4.22 16.88 -39.08
N CYS A 307 3.77 16.91 -40.34
CA CYS A 307 4.66 16.95 -41.50
C CYS A 307 5.59 18.18 -41.52
N ASP A 308 5.18 19.27 -40.87
CA ASP A 308 5.96 20.52 -40.73
C ASP A 308 6.98 20.48 -39.58
N GLY A 309 7.12 19.34 -38.88
CA GLY A 309 8.02 19.16 -37.74
C GLY A 309 7.51 19.71 -36.42
N THR A 310 6.33 20.35 -36.38
CA THR A 310 5.72 20.83 -35.13
C THR A 310 5.10 19.69 -34.33
N THR A 311 4.95 19.86 -33.01
CA THR A 311 4.30 18.86 -32.15
C THR A 311 2.85 18.62 -32.58
N LYS A 312 2.46 17.35 -32.70
CA LYS A 312 1.13 16.94 -33.17
C LYS A 312 0.01 17.36 -32.22
N TYR A 313 0.20 17.17 -30.92
CA TYR A 313 -0.79 17.42 -29.86
C TYR A 313 -0.27 18.35 -28.75
N PRO A 314 -0.04 19.65 -29.03
CA PRO A 314 0.57 20.56 -28.06
C PRO A 314 -0.27 20.80 -26.80
N LEU A 315 -1.59 20.95 -26.92
CA LEU A 315 -2.46 21.19 -25.76
C LEU A 315 -2.65 19.92 -24.94
N LEU A 316 -2.91 18.78 -25.60
CA LEU A 316 -3.06 17.49 -24.94
C LEU A 316 -1.79 17.12 -24.17
N SER A 317 -0.62 17.28 -24.81
CA SER A 317 0.66 17.02 -24.15
C SER A 317 0.84 17.84 -22.87
N LYS A 318 0.47 19.13 -22.92
CA LYS A 318 0.60 20.02 -21.77
C LYS A 318 -0.35 19.62 -20.63
N VAL A 319 -1.60 19.29 -20.96
CA VAL A 319 -2.62 18.91 -19.98
C VAL A 319 -2.30 17.57 -19.33
N VAL A 320 -1.95 16.55 -20.13
CA VAL A 320 -1.63 15.22 -19.61
C VAL A 320 -0.40 15.27 -18.70
N LYS A 321 0.67 15.98 -19.08
CA LYS A 321 1.86 16.17 -18.22
C LYS A 321 1.47 16.77 -16.87
N ALA A 322 0.63 17.80 -16.87
CA ALA A 322 0.16 18.42 -15.63
C ALA A 322 -0.67 17.45 -14.76
N LEU A 323 -1.52 16.62 -15.39
CA LEU A 323 -2.36 15.65 -14.67
C LEU A 323 -1.55 14.48 -14.12
N LEU A 324 -0.57 13.95 -14.86
CA LEU A 324 0.33 12.89 -14.39
C LEU A 324 1.31 13.36 -13.31
N SER A 325 1.50 14.68 -13.19
CA SER A 325 2.28 15.28 -12.10
C SER A 325 1.51 15.35 -10.77
N ILE A 326 0.23 14.98 -10.75
CA ILE A 326 -0.56 14.93 -9.52
C ILE A 326 -0.06 13.75 -8.67
N PRO A 327 0.34 13.98 -7.41
CA PRO A 327 0.81 12.90 -6.54
C PRO A 327 -0.34 11.92 -6.23
N HIS A 328 -0.03 10.62 -6.28
CA HIS A 328 -0.98 9.54 -6.00
C HIS A 328 -0.77 8.90 -4.61
N GLY A 329 0.26 9.34 -3.88
CA GLY A 329 0.64 8.82 -2.58
C GLY A 329 1.69 9.70 -1.91
N ASN A 330 2.24 9.21 -0.80
CA ASN A 330 3.31 9.87 -0.05
C ASN A 330 4.69 9.27 -0.32
N ALA A 331 4.82 8.37 -1.31
CA ALA A 331 6.04 7.64 -1.59
C ALA A 331 7.24 8.55 -1.89
N ASP A 332 7.05 9.62 -2.68
CA ASP A 332 8.09 10.62 -2.95
C ASP A 332 8.58 11.31 -1.68
N VAL A 333 7.65 11.63 -0.76
CA VAL A 333 7.95 12.27 0.52
C VAL A 333 8.71 11.29 1.43
N GLU A 334 8.28 10.02 1.50
CA GLU A 334 8.95 8.99 2.30
C GLU A 334 10.35 8.64 1.77
N ARG A 335 10.54 8.60 0.45
CA ARG A 335 11.87 8.49 -0.18
C ARG A 335 12.75 9.67 0.22
N GLY A 336 12.22 10.89 0.15
CA GLY A 336 12.92 12.09 0.61
C GLY A 336 13.35 12.02 2.08
N PHE A 337 12.51 11.50 2.98
CA PHE A 337 12.89 11.29 4.37
C PHE A 337 13.99 10.23 4.56
N SER A 338 13.99 9.19 3.72
CA SER A 338 15.00 8.14 3.77
C SER A 338 16.36 8.65 3.28
N GLU A 339 16.37 9.47 2.23
CA GLU A 339 17.56 10.18 1.76
C GLU A 339 18.09 11.13 2.84
N ASN A 340 17.21 11.93 3.46
CA ASN A 340 17.58 12.83 4.55
C ASN A 340 18.22 12.07 5.71
N ARG A 341 17.68 10.89 6.07
CA ARG A 341 18.27 10.05 7.12
C ARG A 341 19.71 9.63 6.77
N ARG A 342 19.99 9.32 5.50
CA ARG A 342 21.34 8.98 5.03
C ARG A 342 22.28 10.19 5.15
N PHE A 343 21.82 11.39 4.83
CA PHE A 343 22.64 12.61 4.97
C PHE A 343 22.91 12.98 6.43
N LEU A 344 22.00 12.63 7.33
CA LEU A 344 22.13 12.88 8.77
C LEU A 344 22.87 11.76 9.51
N GLN A 345 23.12 10.62 8.87
CA GLN A 345 23.90 9.53 9.46
C GLN A 345 25.31 10.06 9.78
N ASP A 346 25.70 9.97 11.05
CA ASP A 346 26.96 10.48 11.60
C ASP A 346 27.13 12.01 11.61
N ARG A 347 26.05 12.78 11.35
CA ARG A 347 26.06 14.26 11.42
C ARG A 347 25.07 14.76 12.46
N ALA A 348 25.58 15.35 13.54
CA ALA A 348 24.76 15.70 14.71
C ALA A 348 23.80 16.90 14.48
N LYS A 349 24.03 17.74 13.46
CA LYS A 349 23.16 18.89 13.14
C LYS A 349 23.54 19.49 11.77
N LEU A 350 22.71 19.27 10.76
CA LEU A 350 22.72 20.09 9.54
C LEU A 350 21.63 21.15 9.66
N THR A 351 21.88 22.36 9.19
CA THR A 351 20.82 23.39 9.06
C THR A 351 19.83 22.97 7.98
N LEU A 352 18.62 23.53 8.02
CA LEU A 352 17.61 23.29 6.97
C LEU A 352 18.16 23.66 5.59
N GLU A 353 18.88 24.78 5.49
CA GLU A 353 19.56 25.23 4.27
C GLU A 353 20.57 24.20 3.77
N SER A 354 21.40 23.64 4.67
CA SER A 354 22.37 22.61 4.31
C SER A 354 21.70 21.35 3.78
N ILE A 355 20.60 20.91 4.41
CA ILE A 355 19.83 19.76 3.95
C ILE A 355 19.22 20.04 2.57
N ASN A 356 18.63 21.22 2.38
CA ASN A 356 18.02 21.60 1.10
C ASN A 356 19.06 21.70 -0.02
N GLY A 357 20.22 22.31 0.23
CA GLY A 357 21.33 22.39 -0.72
C GLY A 357 21.86 21.02 -1.11
N ILE A 358 22.11 20.13 -0.13
CA ILE A 358 22.52 18.74 -0.41
C ILE A 358 21.45 18.03 -1.26
N ARG A 359 20.16 18.18 -0.92
CA ARG A 359 19.07 17.57 -1.69
C ARG A 359 19.01 18.10 -3.11
N HIS A 360 19.20 19.40 -3.33
CA HIS A 360 19.22 20.01 -4.65
C HIS A 360 20.36 19.43 -5.49
N VAL A 361 21.59 19.43 -4.97
CA VAL A 361 22.77 18.89 -5.67
C VAL A 361 22.60 17.41 -5.98
N VAL A 362 22.17 16.58 -5.00
CA VAL A 362 21.98 15.14 -5.21
C VAL A 362 20.85 14.86 -6.21
N SER A 363 19.72 15.57 -6.12
CA SER A 363 18.60 15.38 -7.04
C SER A 363 18.94 15.83 -8.46
N TYR A 364 19.74 16.89 -8.58
CA TYR A 364 20.25 17.37 -9.87
C TYR A 364 21.24 16.35 -10.48
N GLY A 365 22.23 15.89 -9.70
CA GLY A 365 23.20 14.89 -10.14
C GLY A 365 22.55 13.57 -10.59
N LYS A 366 21.48 13.13 -9.95
CA LYS A 366 20.69 11.95 -10.38
C LYS A 366 20.12 12.06 -11.80
N ARG A 367 19.92 13.28 -12.33
CA ARG A 367 19.47 13.47 -13.72
C ARG A 367 20.54 13.11 -14.75
N PHE A 368 21.79 13.04 -14.31
CA PHE A 368 22.95 12.70 -15.12
C PHE A 368 23.59 11.41 -14.58
N ASP A 369 22.76 10.43 -14.21
CA ASP A 369 23.18 9.12 -13.69
C ASP A 369 24.12 9.17 -12.48
N SER A 370 24.10 10.28 -11.73
CA SER A 370 25.03 10.56 -10.62
C SER A 370 26.51 10.58 -11.04
N ASP A 371 26.81 10.77 -12.32
CA ASP A 371 28.18 10.95 -12.83
C ASP A 371 28.64 12.40 -12.59
N PRO A 372 29.58 12.65 -11.67
CA PRO A 372 30.06 13.99 -11.35
C PRO A 372 30.76 14.70 -12.52
N SER A 373 31.24 13.95 -13.52
CA SER A 373 31.92 14.51 -14.69
C SER A 373 30.94 15.03 -15.75
N SER A 374 29.67 14.63 -15.66
CA SER A 374 28.64 14.90 -16.64
C SER A 374 27.77 16.12 -16.31
N PHE A 375 27.95 16.75 -15.14
CA PHE A 375 27.16 17.91 -14.74
C PHE A 375 28.00 19.08 -14.21
N THR A 376 27.62 20.28 -14.64
CA THR A 376 28.22 21.54 -14.19
C THR A 376 27.42 22.10 -13.02
N ILE A 377 28.09 22.44 -11.92
CA ILE A 377 27.47 23.15 -10.79
C ILE A 377 27.30 24.62 -11.20
N THR A 378 26.06 25.04 -11.47
CA THR A 378 25.73 26.44 -11.77
C THR A 378 25.29 27.18 -10.50
N PRO A 379 25.28 28.53 -10.50
CA PRO A 379 24.75 29.30 -9.37
C PRO A 379 23.29 29.00 -9.01
N GLU A 380 22.48 28.43 -9.93
CA GLU A 380 21.12 27.99 -9.61
C GLU A 380 21.06 26.63 -8.89
N VAL A 381 22.17 25.89 -8.89
CA VAL A 381 22.31 24.56 -8.25
C VAL A 381 22.92 24.66 -6.84
N LEU A 382 23.64 25.76 -6.55
CA LEU A 382 24.19 26.13 -5.23
C LEU A 382 23.17 26.94 -4.43
#